data_AF-A0A1V5FTB8-F1
#
_entry.id   AF-A0A1V5FTB8-F1
#
_cell.length_a   1.000
_cell.length_b   1.000
_cell.length_c   1.000
_cell.angle_alpha   90.00
_cell.angle_beta   90.00
_cell.angle_gamma   90.00
#
_symmetry.space_group_name_H-M   'P 1'
#
loop_
_entity.id
_entity.type
_entity.pdbx_description
1 polymer ?
#
loop_
_entity_poly.entity_id
_entity_poly.type
_entity_poly.pdbx_seq_one_letter_code
_entity_poly.pdbx_strand_id
1 'polypeptide(L)'
;MGARFAADRQNHAFAALLGRSYDSTTPHPAIIFLHGLSSDWIAESRSFMSLAWPPELDFVMAIPSGLGLGRRYWLAAEDEIFSVLNEIKRRFSIDETRVALVGMGQSADAAYRLARFYPDTFSCVATAGPIRREREQMLLPHFLWMGEESGWVYRDLGASEPIPLDRAQTGNPEALTPEFIGRLTSVRRMAPRCIKLRAESHRGAKAYWARIDRFADYSKMAELEAAALDDGRIVVRAENVAAYSLLLDETPFLPGQKIRIESNETLMAETVERKSIAFELSPAPQGAMRKSQGLSGPITEAFHGAQLYVYGTANPAIADMLRHAALQACRWPGFDLRIPVKADREVGEDDIAEANLHLFGGPAANRLLAQMRFSFSYGMDEGCFRIADKRYGDPDHVCQFVFPNPLNPKRYVAVYLANSESGWMYRGWYPRPNQPRPFPDLWIAKTDENPQILKNDVSPVYQEKRWFDETWQLV
;
A
#
# COMPACT_ATOMS: atom_id res chain seq x y z
N MET A 1 8.55 -21.78 -7.87
CA MET A 1 9.70 -21.01 -7.33
C MET A 1 9.29 -20.44 -5.98
N GLY A 2 10.19 -19.83 -5.21
CA GLY A 2 9.85 -19.21 -3.93
C GLY A 2 10.47 -17.83 -3.80
N ALA A 3 9.70 -16.86 -3.30
CA ALA A 3 10.18 -15.53 -2.93
C ALA A 3 10.16 -15.41 -1.41
N ARG A 4 11.09 -14.65 -0.80
CA ARG A 4 11.10 -14.43 0.66
C ARG A 4 10.24 -13.21 0.99
N PHE A 5 9.39 -13.34 1.99
CA PHE A 5 8.41 -12.32 2.36
C PHE A 5 8.81 -11.68 3.68
N ALA A 6 8.71 -10.35 3.75
CA ALA A 6 9.13 -9.63 4.94
C ALA A 6 8.21 -9.94 6.14
N ALA A 7 6.89 -9.93 5.92
CA ALA A 7 5.86 -9.98 6.96
C ALA A 7 5.96 -11.17 7.91
N ASP A 8 6.23 -12.36 7.39
CA ASP A 8 6.38 -13.59 8.18
C ASP A 8 7.77 -14.22 8.06
N ARG A 9 8.68 -13.60 7.28
CA ARG A 9 10.05 -14.07 7.01
C ARG A 9 10.11 -15.44 6.33
N GLN A 10 9.02 -15.92 5.73
CA GLN A 10 8.95 -17.22 5.06
C GLN A 10 9.07 -17.10 3.54
N ASN A 11 9.37 -18.23 2.90
CA ASN A 11 9.32 -18.34 1.45
C ASN A 11 7.93 -18.78 1.02
N HIS A 12 7.21 -17.96 0.27
CA HIS A 12 5.96 -18.38 -0.37
C HIS A 12 6.19 -18.66 -1.85
N ALA A 13 5.43 -19.62 -2.36
CA ALA A 13 5.59 -20.12 -3.71
C ALA A 13 5.01 -19.14 -4.74
N PHE A 14 5.54 -19.18 -5.95
CA PHE A 14 4.93 -18.58 -7.13
C PHE A 14 5.26 -19.43 -8.35
N ALA A 15 4.43 -19.35 -9.39
CA ALA A 15 4.71 -19.96 -10.68
C ALA A 15 5.39 -18.94 -11.59
N ALA A 16 6.32 -19.42 -12.43
CA ALA A 16 6.91 -18.63 -13.50
C ALA A 16 6.70 -19.39 -14.82
N LEU A 17 6.29 -18.66 -15.85
CA LEU A 17 6.13 -19.14 -17.21
C LEU A 17 7.04 -18.33 -18.12
N LEU A 18 7.80 -19.03 -18.97
CA LEU A 18 8.68 -18.42 -19.95
C LEU A 18 8.05 -18.59 -21.33
N GLY A 19 8.03 -17.50 -22.10
CA GLY A 19 7.73 -17.55 -23.53
C GLY A 19 8.68 -18.51 -24.25
N ARG A 20 8.23 -19.11 -25.35
CA ARG A 20 9.05 -20.11 -26.08
C ARG A 20 10.34 -19.51 -26.65
N SER A 21 10.35 -18.21 -26.89
CA SER A 21 11.48 -17.45 -27.41
C SER A 21 12.41 -16.88 -26.33
N TYR A 22 12.13 -17.12 -25.04
CA TYR A 22 12.93 -16.54 -23.96
C TYR A 22 14.40 -16.99 -24.04
N ASP A 23 15.31 -16.02 -23.98
CA ASP A 23 16.75 -16.22 -23.86
C ASP A 23 17.32 -15.37 -22.73
N SER A 24 18.33 -15.88 -22.02
CA SER A 24 18.89 -15.16 -20.86
C SER A 24 19.86 -14.03 -21.22
N THR A 25 20.12 -13.78 -22.50
CA THR A 25 21.11 -12.80 -22.96
C THR A 25 20.50 -11.46 -23.35
N THR A 26 19.19 -11.41 -23.60
CA THR A 26 18.45 -10.18 -23.94
C THR A 26 17.39 -9.84 -22.88
N PRO A 27 17.05 -8.56 -22.63
CA PRO A 27 15.97 -8.19 -21.71
C PRO A 27 14.57 -8.46 -22.28
N HIS A 28 13.75 -9.18 -21.51
CA HIS A 28 12.40 -9.62 -21.85
C HIS A 28 11.33 -8.84 -21.09
N PRO A 29 10.16 -8.57 -21.67
CA PRO A 29 9.07 -7.97 -20.91
C PRO A 29 8.54 -8.95 -19.84
N ALA A 30 7.97 -8.42 -18.77
CA ALA A 30 7.42 -9.23 -17.68
C ALA A 30 5.93 -8.96 -17.47
N ILE A 31 5.19 -9.99 -17.04
CA ILE A 31 3.80 -9.90 -16.63
C ILE A 31 3.69 -10.43 -15.20
N ILE A 32 3.30 -9.57 -14.26
CA ILE A 32 2.87 -10.04 -12.94
C ILE A 32 1.36 -10.30 -13.00
N PHE A 33 0.98 -11.56 -12.91
CA PHE A 33 -0.40 -12.00 -13.07
C PHE A 33 -0.99 -12.41 -11.72
N LEU A 34 -1.87 -11.57 -11.19
CA LEU A 34 -2.61 -11.83 -9.96
C LEU A 34 -3.83 -12.68 -10.29
N HIS A 35 -3.80 -13.93 -9.89
CA HIS A 35 -4.95 -14.85 -10.00
C HIS A 35 -6.06 -14.48 -9.02
N GLY A 36 -7.25 -15.07 -9.21
CA GLY A 36 -8.40 -14.73 -8.35
C GLY A 36 -9.70 -15.42 -8.71
N LEU A 37 -9.68 -16.46 -9.55
CA LEU A 37 -10.86 -17.19 -10.01
C LEU A 37 -11.17 -18.45 -9.19
N SER A 38 -10.17 -19.10 -8.58
CA SER A 38 -10.39 -20.36 -7.82
C SER A 38 -9.40 -20.57 -6.70
N SER A 39 -9.81 -20.91 -5.46
CA SER A 39 -8.96 -21.05 -4.26
C SER A 39 -7.68 -21.92 -4.38
N ASP A 40 -7.56 -22.77 -5.40
CA ASP A 40 -6.33 -23.48 -5.78
C ASP A 40 -5.51 -22.69 -6.82
N TRP A 41 -4.53 -21.92 -6.36
CA TRP A 41 -3.67 -21.12 -7.23
C TRP A 41 -2.76 -21.98 -8.11
N ILE A 42 -2.45 -23.23 -7.71
CA ILE A 42 -1.61 -24.15 -8.49
C ILE A 42 -2.43 -24.63 -9.69
N ALA A 43 -3.68 -25.07 -9.45
CA ALA A 43 -4.57 -25.45 -10.54
C ALA A 43 -4.82 -24.28 -11.49
N GLU A 44 -5.09 -23.08 -10.96
CA GLU A 44 -5.30 -21.87 -11.77
C GLU A 44 -4.04 -21.52 -12.58
N SER A 45 -2.86 -21.57 -11.96
CA SER A 45 -1.57 -21.37 -12.64
C SER A 45 -1.36 -22.41 -13.74
N ARG A 46 -1.69 -23.68 -13.50
CA ARG A 46 -1.61 -24.76 -14.51
C ARG A 46 -2.55 -24.53 -15.68
N SER A 47 -3.76 -24.06 -15.41
CA SER A 47 -4.70 -23.67 -16.47
C SER A 47 -4.09 -22.58 -17.35
N PHE A 48 -3.51 -21.54 -16.77
CA PHE A 48 -2.82 -20.50 -17.54
C PHE A 48 -1.57 -21.01 -18.27
N MET A 49 -0.78 -21.90 -17.67
CA MET A 49 0.36 -22.54 -18.35
C MET A 49 -0.08 -23.45 -19.51
N SER A 50 -1.28 -24.03 -19.42
CA SER A 50 -1.85 -24.90 -20.45
C SER A 50 -2.54 -24.14 -21.59
N LEU A 51 -2.75 -22.82 -21.44
CA LEU A 51 -3.19 -22.01 -22.56
C LEU A 51 -2.15 -22.11 -23.66
N ALA A 52 -2.62 -22.30 -24.89
CA ALA A 52 -1.76 -22.24 -26.06
C ALA A 52 -1.36 -20.77 -26.31
N TRP A 53 -0.42 -20.28 -25.52
CA TRP A 53 0.22 -18.99 -25.77
C TRP A 53 0.84 -19.03 -27.15
N PRO A 54 0.60 -18.02 -28.01
CA PRO A 54 1.22 -17.97 -29.31
C PRO A 54 2.74 -18.14 -29.19
N PRO A 55 3.36 -19.07 -29.95
CA PRO A 55 4.77 -19.42 -29.80
C PRO A 55 5.72 -18.25 -30.06
N GLU A 56 5.29 -17.26 -30.83
CA GLU A 56 5.97 -16.01 -31.12
C GLU A 56 6.02 -15.04 -29.93
N LEU A 57 5.28 -15.31 -28.85
CA LEU A 57 5.25 -14.43 -27.70
C LEU A 57 6.49 -14.56 -26.82
N ASP A 58 7.04 -13.38 -26.53
CA ASP A 58 8.28 -13.20 -25.79
C ASP A 58 7.99 -12.46 -24.48
N PHE A 59 7.96 -13.17 -23.36
CA PHE A 59 7.71 -12.62 -22.03
C PHE A 59 8.13 -13.57 -20.92
N VAL A 60 8.27 -13.03 -19.72
CA VAL A 60 8.31 -13.78 -18.46
C VAL A 60 7.07 -13.46 -17.65
N MET A 61 6.22 -14.45 -17.38
CA MET A 61 5.05 -14.28 -16.53
C MET A 61 5.30 -14.87 -15.15
N ALA A 62 4.98 -14.11 -14.11
CA ALA A 62 5.00 -14.59 -12.73
C ALA A 62 3.59 -14.56 -12.14
N ILE A 63 3.18 -15.67 -11.53
CA ILE A 63 1.88 -15.84 -10.88
C ILE A 63 2.13 -16.05 -9.38
N PRO A 64 1.96 -15.02 -8.54
CA PRO A 64 2.13 -15.16 -7.10
C PRO A 64 1.10 -16.09 -6.47
N SER A 65 1.35 -16.60 -5.26
CA SER A 65 0.41 -17.50 -4.57
C SER A 65 -0.85 -16.80 -4.05
N GLY A 66 -0.78 -15.49 -3.82
CA GLY A 66 -1.87 -14.70 -3.23
C GLY A 66 -1.96 -14.80 -1.71
N LEU A 67 -0.93 -15.36 -1.06
CA LEU A 67 -0.82 -15.58 0.40
C LEU A 67 -2.14 -16.02 1.05
N GLY A 68 -2.81 -17.05 0.52
CA GLY A 68 -4.03 -17.64 1.09
C GLY A 68 -5.28 -17.57 0.21
N LEU A 69 -6.45 -17.74 0.84
CA LEU A 69 -7.75 -17.90 0.14
C LEU A 69 -8.36 -16.57 -0.34
N GLY A 70 -8.00 -15.46 0.29
CA GLY A 70 -8.64 -14.15 0.12
C GLY A 70 -8.19 -13.42 -1.14
N ARG A 71 -6.93 -13.56 -1.56
CA ARG A 71 -6.37 -13.09 -2.86
C ARG A 71 -6.64 -11.63 -3.20
N ARG A 72 -6.88 -10.83 -2.17
CA ARG A 72 -7.19 -9.41 -2.26
C ARG A 72 -5.94 -8.54 -2.20
N TYR A 73 -4.75 -9.15 -2.09
CA TYR A 73 -3.42 -8.52 -2.00
C TYR A 73 -3.50 -7.17 -1.29
N TRP A 74 -3.63 -7.21 0.04
CA TRP A 74 -3.88 -6.05 0.90
C TRP A 74 -2.83 -5.99 2.01
N LEU A 75 -2.29 -4.80 2.26
CA LEU A 75 -1.24 -4.53 3.26
C LEU A 75 0.00 -5.40 3.02
N ALA A 76 0.52 -6.12 4.01
CA ALA A 76 1.66 -7.02 3.83
C ALA A 76 1.53 -8.02 2.67
N ALA A 77 0.30 -8.38 2.27
CA ALA A 77 0.11 -9.26 1.12
C ALA A 77 0.41 -8.58 -0.23
N GLU A 78 0.46 -7.25 -0.31
CA GLU A 78 0.94 -6.54 -1.49
C GLU A 78 2.44 -6.69 -1.69
N ASP A 79 3.18 -6.81 -0.58
CA ASP A 79 4.63 -6.99 -0.63
C ASP A 79 5.01 -8.30 -1.34
N GLU A 80 4.07 -9.25 -1.47
CA GLU A 80 4.20 -10.43 -2.34
C GLU A 80 4.60 -10.07 -3.75
N ILE A 81 3.91 -9.08 -4.32
CA ILE A 81 4.02 -8.72 -5.73
C ILE A 81 5.41 -8.19 -6.01
N PHE A 82 5.91 -7.33 -5.13
CA PHE A 82 7.26 -6.78 -5.22
C PHE A 82 8.34 -7.84 -4.91
N SER A 83 8.07 -8.75 -3.96
CA SER A 83 8.99 -9.85 -3.64
C SER A 83 9.14 -10.82 -4.83
N VAL A 84 8.03 -11.15 -5.50
CA VAL A 84 8.01 -11.95 -6.73
C VAL A 84 8.69 -11.20 -7.88
N LEU A 85 8.39 -9.91 -8.08
CA LEU A 85 9.03 -9.08 -9.10
C LEU A 85 10.56 -9.04 -8.92
N ASN A 86 11.03 -8.82 -7.70
CA ASN A 86 12.46 -8.82 -7.40
C ASN A 86 13.09 -10.21 -7.65
N GLU A 87 12.39 -11.28 -7.29
CA GLU A 87 12.90 -12.64 -7.50
C GLU A 87 12.96 -13.04 -8.98
N ILE A 88 12.00 -12.58 -9.82
CA ILE A 88 12.10 -12.80 -11.27
C ILE A 88 13.19 -11.94 -11.91
N LYS A 89 13.36 -10.67 -11.51
CA LYS A 89 14.47 -9.81 -11.98
C LYS A 89 15.84 -10.40 -11.65
N ARG A 90 15.96 -11.09 -10.51
CA ARG A 90 17.20 -11.75 -10.11
C ARG A 90 17.53 -12.99 -10.94
N ARG A 91 16.52 -13.66 -11.50
CA ARG A 91 16.66 -14.97 -12.14
C ARG A 91 16.53 -14.96 -13.64
N PHE A 92 15.82 -13.97 -14.18
CA PHE A 92 15.54 -13.81 -15.58
C PHE A 92 16.00 -12.44 -16.05
N SER A 93 16.33 -12.33 -17.32
CA SER A 93 16.71 -11.06 -17.94
C SER A 93 15.43 -10.27 -18.25
N ILE A 94 15.07 -9.32 -17.39
CA ILE A 94 13.82 -8.56 -17.49
C ILE A 94 14.08 -7.12 -17.89
N ASP A 95 13.33 -6.62 -18.87
CA ASP A 95 13.24 -5.20 -19.19
C ASP A 95 12.29 -4.51 -18.20
N GLU A 96 12.86 -3.74 -17.27
CA GLU A 96 12.10 -3.05 -16.23
C GLU A 96 11.16 -1.96 -16.75
N THR A 97 11.34 -1.53 -18.01
CA THR A 97 10.43 -0.59 -18.65
C THR A 97 9.20 -1.29 -19.22
N ARG A 98 9.17 -2.62 -19.28
CA ARG A 98 8.09 -3.43 -19.87
C ARG A 98 7.51 -4.43 -18.87
N VAL A 99 7.14 -3.97 -17.67
CA VAL A 99 6.54 -4.79 -16.62
C VAL A 99 5.04 -4.51 -16.50
N ALA A 100 4.20 -5.41 -16.98
CA ALA A 100 2.75 -5.30 -16.88
C ALA A 100 2.21 -5.88 -15.55
N LEU A 101 1.13 -5.29 -15.04
CA LEU A 101 0.37 -5.84 -13.90
C LEU A 101 -1.01 -6.28 -14.35
N VAL A 102 -1.36 -7.55 -14.13
CA VAL A 102 -2.65 -8.12 -14.50
C VAL A 102 -3.37 -8.61 -13.25
N GLY A 103 -4.64 -8.27 -13.05
CA GLY A 103 -5.45 -8.76 -11.94
C GLY A 103 -6.81 -9.32 -12.37
N MET A 104 -7.15 -10.50 -11.87
CA MET A 104 -8.34 -11.26 -12.29
C MET A 104 -9.23 -11.61 -11.09
N GLY A 105 -10.54 -11.58 -11.28
CA GLY A 105 -11.52 -11.86 -10.23
C GLY A 105 -11.27 -10.98 -9.00
N GLN A 106 -11.03 -11.61 -7.85
CA GLN A 106 -10.86 -10.92 -6.56
C GLN A 106 -9.59 -10.05 -6.48
N SER A 107 -8.62 -10.23 -7.37
CA SER A 107 -7.35 -9.48 -7.34
C SER A 107 -7.34 -8.27 -8.29
N ALA A 108 -8.40 -8.06 -9.08
CA ALA A 108 -8.52 -6.91 -9.99
C ALA A 108 -8.39 -5.56 -9.26
N ASP A 109 -9.03 -5.44 -8.09
CA ASP A 109 -8.95 -4.28 -7.20
C ASP A 109 -7.52 -3.99 -6.74
N ALA A 110 -6.74 -5.03 -6.43
CA ALA A 110 -5.36 -4.88 -5.99
C ALA A 110 -4.45 -4.44 -7.14
N ALA A 111 -4.60 -5.04 -8.32
CA ALA A 111 -3.87 -4.62 -9.51
C ALA A 111 -4.12 -3.15 -9.83
N TYR A 112 -5.39 -2.73 -9.85
CA TYR A 112 -5.78 -1.34 -10.07
C TYR A 112 -5.13 -0.40 -9.05
N ARG A 113 -5.22 -0.73 -7.76
CA ARG A 113 -4.71 0.12 -6.69
C ARG A 113 -3.17 0.24 -6.70
N LEU A 114 -2.47 -0.86 -6.95
CA LEU A 114 -1.00 -0.85 -7.02
C LEU A 114 -0.51 -0.09 -8.27
N ALA A 115 -1.17 -0.26 -9.41
CA ALA A 115 -0.89 0.51 -10.60
C ALA A 115 -1.03 2.03 -10.37
N ARG A 116 -2.00 2.45 -9.54
CA ARG A 116 -2.16 3.85 -9.13
C ARG A 116 -1.01 4.33 -8.23
N PHE A 117 -0.60 3.52 -7.25
CA PHE A 117 0.43 3.91 -6.29
C PHE A 117 1.86 3.81 -6.82
N TYR A 118 2.08 2.98 -7.84
CA TYR A 118 3.40 2.72 -8.41
C TYR A 118 3.40 2.87 -9.94
N PRO A 119 2.98 4.04 -10.48
CA PRO A 119 2.87 4.26 -11.92
C PRO A 119 4.24 4.33 -12.62
N ASP A 120 5.33 4.49 -11.86
CA ASP A 120 6.71 4.41 -12.35
C ASP A 120 7.28 2.99 -12.30
N THR A 121 6.54 2.01 -11.75
CA THR A 121 6.96 0.60 -11.69
C THR A 121 6.42 -0.22 -12.84
N PHE A 122 5.14 -0.04 -13.19
CA PHE A 122 4.46 -0.85 -14.20
C PHE A 122 4.35 -0.09 -15.54
N SER A 123 4.31 -0.83 -16.66
CA SER A 123 4.10 -0.26 -17.99
C SER A 123 2.63 -0.07 -18.34
N CYS A 124 1.78 -0.97 -17.84
CA CYS A 124 0.35 -0.91 -17.95
C CYS A 124 -0.29 -1.74 -16.84
N VAL A 125 -1.61 -1.59 -16.70
CA VAL A 125 -2.41 -2.45 -15.85
C VAL A 125 -3.56 -3.05 -16.64
N ALA A 126 -3.84 -4.33 -16.45
CA ALA A 126 -5.00 -4.98 -17.00
C ALA A 126 -5.83 -5.64 -15.90
N THR A 127 -7.14 -5.42 -15.88
CA THR A 127 -8.01 -5.87 -14.77
C THR A 127 -9.27 -6.53 -15.28
N ALA A 128 -9.62 -7.70 -14.75
CA ALA A 128 -10.90 -8.36 -15.03
C ALA A 128 -11.59 -8.73 -13.71
N GLY A 129 -12.53 -7.92 -13.24
CA GLY A 129 -13.21 -8.19 -11.98
C GLY A 129 -13.63 -6.93 -11.24
N PRO A 130 -14.17 -7.07 -10.02
CA PRO A 130 -14.61 -5.94 -9.21
C PRO A 130 -13.43 -5.01 -8.87
N ILE A 131 -13.56 -3.74 -9.24
CA ILE A 131 -12.70 -2.64 -8.80
C ILE A 131 -13.54 -1.74 -7.91
N ARG A 132 -13.08 -1.44 -6.70
CA ARG A 132 -13.85 -0.60 -5.76
C ARG A 132 -13.78 0.87 -6.19
N ARG A 133 -14.91 1.57 -5.97
CA ARG A 133 -15.29 2.90 -6.49
C ARG A 133 -14.44 4.11 -6.02
N GLU A 134 -13.14 3.97 -5.84
CA GLU A 134 -12.28 5.15 -5.87
C GLU A 134 -12.09 5.52 -7.36
N ARG A 135 -12.99 6.38 -7.87
CA ARG A 135 -12.99 6.89 -9.27
C ARG A 135 -11.81 7.84 -9.48
N GLU A 136 -10.60 7.33 -9.33
CA GLU A 136 -9.38 8.12 -9.44
C GLU A 136 -8.71 7.90 -10.79
N GLN A 137 -8.00 8.93 -11.24
CA GLN A 137 -7.38 8.91 -12.56
C GLN A 137 -6.21 7.93 -12.58
N MET A 138 -6.22 7.00 -13.54
CA MET A 138 -5.08 6.12 -13.80
C MET A 138 -4.06 6.84 -14.70
N LEU A 139 -2.79 6.84 -14.30
CA LEU A 139 -1.69 7.42 -15.09
C LEU A 139 -1.09 6.42 -16.09
N LEU A 140 -1.33 5.14 -15.88
CA LEU A 140 -0.92 4.04 -16.75
C LEU A 140 -1.99 3.73 -17.81
N PRO A 141 -1.59 3.20 -18.97
CA PRO A 141 -2.53 2.48 -19.83
C PRO A 141 -3.27 1.43 -19.01
N HIS A 142 -4.60 1.49 -19.02
CA HIS A 142 -5.48 0.60 -18.27
C HIS A 142 -6.37 -0.18 -19.21
N PHE A 143 -6.20 -1.49 -19.22
CA PHE A 143 -7.04 -2.43 -19.96
C PHE A 143 -8.08 -3.04 -19.01
N LEU A 144 -9.36 -2.81 -19.25
CA LEU A 144 -10.44 -3.30 -18.39
C LEU A 144 -11.24 -4.39 -19.13
N TRP A 145 -11.26 -5.60 -18.58
CA TRP A 145 -12.12 -6.70 -19.03
C TRP A 145 -13.41 -6.73 -18.22
N MET A 146 -14.54 -6.53 -18.88
CA MET A 146 -15.87 -6.64 -18.31
C MET A 146 -16.67 -7.65 -19.13
N GLY A 147 -17.30 -8.63 -18.49
CA GLY A 147 -18.09 -9.63 -19.21
C GLY A 147 -19.50 -9.14 -19.54
N GLU A 148 -19.96 -9.45 -20.74
CA GLU A 148 -21.29 -10.04 -20.95
C GLU A 148 -21.11 -11.38 -21.68
N GLU A 149 -22.09 -12.25 -21.49
CA GLU A 149 -22.12 -13.67 -21.83
C GLU A 149 -21.32 -14.03 -23.11
N SER A 150 -20.31 -14.90 -22.95
CA SER A 150 -19.50 -15.58 -24.00
C SER A 150 -18.09 -15.06 -24.32
N GLY A 151 -17.52 -14.05 -23.64
CA GLY A 151 -16.05 -13.86 -23.67
C GLY A 151 -15.49 -12.49 -23.22
N TRP A 152 -14.16 -12.36 -23.37
CA TRP A 152 -13.29 -11.32 -22.79
C TRP A 152 -13.15 -10.01 -23.61
N VAL A 153 -13.83 -8.96 -23.17
CA VAL A 153 -13.88 -7.61 -23.78
C VAL A 153 -12.59 -6.80 -23.60
N TYR A 154 -12.03 -6.21 -24.67
CA TYR A 154 -10.82 -5.37 -24.66
C TYR A 154 -11.12 -3.95 -25.21
N ARG A 155 -10.49 -2.90 -24.66
CA ARG A 155 -10.25 -1.65 -25.41
C ARG A 155 -9.03 -0.87 -24.90
N ASP A 156 -8.30 -0.28 -25.84
CA ASP A 156 -7.24 0.72 -25.63
C ASP A 156 -7.84 2.09 -25.25
N LEU A 157 -7.41 2.67 -24.14
CA LEU A 157 -7.84 4.00 -23.67
C LEU A 157 -6.81 5.08 -24.01
N GLY A 158 -6.18 5.03 -25.18
CA GLY A 158 -5.21 6.00 -25.69
C GLY A 158 -5.76 7.40 -26.03
N ALA A 159 -6.56 8.01 -25.15
CA ALA A 159 -7.00 9.41 -25.31
C ALA A 159 -6.27 10.34 -24.33
N SER A 160 -5.91 11.52 -24.82
CA SER A 160 -5.19 12.60 -24.13
C SER A 160 -5.93 13.26 -22.96
N GLU A 161 -7.10 12.76 -22.58
CA GLU A 161 -7.91 13.25 -21.45
C GLU A 161 -8.54 12.10 -20.65
N PRO A 162 -8.68 12.24 -19.31
CA PRO A 162 -9.28 11.21 -18.44
C PRO A 162 -10.76 10.95 -18.73
N ILE A 163 -11.16 9.67 -18.74
CA ILE A 163 -12.54 9.25 -19.01
C ILE A 163 -13.19 8.70 -17.70
N PRO A 164 -14.35 9.21 -17.29
CA PRO A 164 -15.14 8.65 -16.18
C PRO A 164 -15.63 7.22 -16.44
N LEU A 165 -15.61 6.37 -15.41
CA LEU A 165 -16.00 4.94 -15.47
C LEU A 165 -17.43 4.68 -16.01
N ASP A 166 -18.34 5.66 -15.87
CA ASP A 166 -19.74 5.59 -16.31
C ASP A 166 -19.95 5.93 -17.79
N ARG A 167 -18.90 6.39 -18.48
CA ARG A 167 -18.89 6.64 -19.93
C ARG A 167 -18.05 5.63 -20.71
N ALA A 168 -17.51 4.61 -20.03
CA ALA A 168 -16.78 3.51 -20.66
C ALA A 168 -17.75 2.54 -21.36
N GLN A 169 -17.62 2.35 -22.67
CA GLN A 169 -18.44 1.42 -23.47
C GLN A 169 -17.85 0.00 -23.50
N THR A 170 -18.72 -1.02 -23.63
CA THR A 170 -18.44 -2.47 -23.60
C THR A 170 -18.36 -3.12 -25.02
N GLY A 171 -17.54 -4.18 -25.23
CA GLY A 171 -17.51 -5.02 -26.48
C GLY A 171 -16.36 -6.06 -26.64
N ASN A 172 -16.59 -7.27 -27.21
CA ASN A 172 -15.69 -8.48 -27.18
C ASN A 172 -15.24 -8.96 -28.60
N PRO A 173 -13.98 -9.45 -28.92
CA PRO A 173 -13.40 -10.82 -28.69
C PRO A 173 -11.83 -11.03 -28.60
N GLU A 174 -10.98 -10.08 -28.20
CA GLU A 174 -9.50 -10.12 -28.43
C GLU A 174 -8.57 -10.76 -27.35
N ALA A 175 -9.06 -11.47 -26.33
CA ALA A 175 -8.17 -11.85 -25.22
C ALA A 175 -7.01 -12.80 -25.61
N LEU A 176 -5.78 -12.37 -25.27
CA LEU A 176 -4.50 -13.11 -25.36
C LEU A 176 -3.92 -13.31 -26.78
N THR A 177 -4.35 -12.52 -27.76
CA THR A 177 -3.67 -12.49 -29.08
C THR A 177 -2.23 -11.97 -28.98
N PRO A 178 -1.36 -12.28 -29.96
CA PRO A 178 -0.02 -11.71 -30.04
C PRO A 178 -0.01 -10.18 -29.94
N GLU A 179 -0.96 -9.54 -30.61
CA GLU A 179 -1.13 -8.08 -30.61
C GLU A 179 -1.46 -7.55 -29.21
N PHE A 180 -2.41 -8.17 -28.50
CA PHE A 180 -2.77 -7.74 -27.15
C PHE A 180 -1.59 -7.86 -26.19
N ILE A 181 -0.84 -8.97 -26.25
CA ILE A 181 0.34 -9.14 -25.41
C ILE A 181 1.44 -8.15 -25.81
N GLY A 182 1.60 -7.83 -27.10
CA GLY A 182 2.48 -6.74 -27.55
C GLY A 182 2.13 -5.39 -26.94
N ARG A 183 0.83 -5.06 -26.83
CA ARG A 183 0.37 -3.83 -26.14
C ARG A 183 0.61 -3.90 -24.63
N LEU A 184 0.31 -5.03 -24.01
CA LEU A 184 0.51 -5.28 -22.57
C LEU A 184 1.99 -5.16 -22.19
N THR A 185 2.87 -5.64 -23.06
CA THR A 185 4.32 -5.64 -22.87
C THR A 185 5.00 -4.41 -23.49
N SER A 186 4.26 -3.37 -23.82
CA SER A 186 4.83 -2.12 -24.32
C SER A 186 5.68 -1.40 -23.26
N VAL A 187 6.59 -0.54 -23.73
CA VAL A 187 7.43 0.29 -22.88
C VAL A 187 6.57 1.28 -22.10
N ARG A 188 6.80 1.35 -20.78
CA ARG A 188 6.11 2.28 -19.89
C ARG A 188 6.32 3.71 -20.36
N ARG A 189 5.32 4.55 -20.10
CA ARG A 189 5.47 5.99 -20.27
C ARG A 189 6.57 6.49 -19.32
N MET A 190 7.65 7.06 -19.86
CA MET A 190 8.79 7.46 -19.03
C MET A 190 8.65 8.86 -18.42
N ALA A 191 8.12 9.81 -19.19
CA ALA A 191 8.03 11.21 -18.81
C ALA A 191 6.66 11.77 -19.24
N PRO A 192 5.56 11.47 -18.52
CA PRO A 192 4.26 12.02 -18.87
C PRO A 192 4.25 13.53 -18.80
N ARG A 193 3.52 14.19 -19.70
CA ARG A 193 3.39 15.65 -19.68
C ARG A 193 2.49 16.16 -18.57
N CYS A 194 1.54 15.36 -18.13
CA CYS A 194 0.61 15.71 -17.07
C CYS A 194 0.63 14.60 -16.02
N ILE A 195 0.85 14.99 -14.78
CA ILE A 195 0.77 14.13 -13.61
C ILE A 195 -0.38 14.62 -12.75
N LYS A 196 -1.19 13.69 -12.29
CA LYS A 196 -2.16 13.92 -11.23
C LYS A 196 -1.92 12.92 -10.13
N LEU A 197 -1.47 13.42 -9.00
CA LEU A 197 -1.10 12.63 -7.85
C LEU A 197 -2.09 12.91 -6.73
N ARG A 198 -2.70 11.85 -6.19
CA ARG A 198 -3.58 11.92 -5.03
C ARG A 198 -3.10 10.93 -3.99
N ALA A 199 -2.85 11.41 -2.78
CA ALA A 199 -2.24 10.60 -1.73
C ALA A 199 -2.90 10.84 -0.37
N GLU A 200 -3.00 9.80 0.44
CA GLU A 200 -3.29 9.89 1.88
C GLU A 200 -2.03 9.70 2.75
N SER A 201 -0.97 9.16 2.15
CA SER A 201 0.27 8.82 2.84
C SER A 201 1.46 8.95 1.89
N HIS A 202 2.67 8.93 2.44
CA HIS A 202 3.88 9.06 1.62
C HIS A 202 4.15 7.84 0.74
N ARG A 203 3.49 6.70 0.99
CA ARG A 203 3.61 5.49 0.17
C ARG A 203 3.13 5.72 -1.27
N GLY A 204 2.03 6.45 -1.42
CA GLY A 204 1.45 6.80 -2.72
C GLY A 204 1.74 8.23 -3.17
N ALA A 205 2.75 8.89 -2.59
CA ALA A 205 3.01 10.32 -2.78
C ALA A 205 4.03 10.63 -3.87
N LYS A 206 4.33 9.70 -4.78
CA LYS A 206 5.19 9.93 -5.96
C LYS A 206 4.50 9.38 -7.20
N ALA A 207 4.55 10.14 -8.29
CA ALA A 207 4.28 9.64 -9.63
C ALA A 207 5.27 10.28 -10.60
N TYR A 208 6.09 9.47 -11.28
CA TYR A 208 7.10 9.95 -12.23
C TYR A 208 7.93 11.10 -11.64
N TRP A 209 7.97 12.24 -12.34
CA TRP A 209 8.74 13.43 -11.98
C TRP A 209 8.10 14.34 -10.91
N ALA A 210 6.99 13.96 -10.28
CA ALA A 210 6.36 14.74 -9.22
C ALA A 210 6.19 13.93 -7.93
N ARG A 211 6.46 14.58 -6.78
CA ARG A 211 6.34 13.98 -5.45
C ARG A 211 5.78 14.97 -4.44
N ILE A 212 4.81 14.55 -3.64
CA ILE A 212 4.36 15.28 -2.44
C ILE A 212 5.31 14.90 -1.30
N ASP A 213 6.03 15.89 -0.76
CA ASP A 213 6.98 15.68 0.32
C ASP A 213 6.35 15.88 1.69
N ARG A 214 5.34 16.77 1.80
CA ARG A 214 4.63 17.07 3.05
C ARG A 214 3.16 17.42 2.80
N PHE A 215 2.31 17.03 3.73
CA PHE A 215 0.87 17.24 3.71
C PHE A 215 0.54 18.41 4.65
N ALA A 216 -0.39 19.27 4.28
CA ALA A 216 -0.81 20.37 5.14
C ALA A 216 -1.74 19.88 6.28
N ASP A 217 -2.61 18.91 5.98
CA ASP A 217 -3.53 18.27 6.91
C ASP A 217 -3.59 16.76 6.58
N TYR A 218 -3.05 15.93 7.48
CA TYR A 218 -2.99 14.48 7.32
C TYR A 218 -4.36 13.79 7.45
N SER A 219 -5.40 14.49 7.92
CA SER A 219 -6.77 13.96 7.97
C SER A 219 -7.48 14.00 6.60
N LYS A 220 -6.87 14.64 5.60
CA LYS A 220 -7.41 14.82 4.25
C LYS A 220 -6.45 14.26 3.20
N MET A 221 -7.00 13.97 2.02
CA MET A 221 -6.19 13.63 0.85
C MET A 221 -5.41 14.86 0.39
N ALA A 222 -4.18 14.67 -0.09
CA ALA A 222 -3.39 15.70 -0.76
C ALA A 222 -3.39 15.45 -2.27
N GLU A 223 -3.48 16.53 -3.03
CA GLU A 223 -3.56 16.49 -4.49
C GLU A 223 -2.50 17.40 -5.12
N LEU A 224 -1.73 16.86 -6.06
CA LEU A 224 -0.70 17.56 -6.80
C LEU A 224 -0.90 17.29 -8.30
N GLU A 225 -1.34 18.31 -9.03
CA GLU A 225 -1.38 18.28 -10.49
C GLU A 225 -0.18 19.05 -11.04
N ALA A 226 0.57 18.44 -11.96
CA ALA A 226 1.73 19.08 -12.56
C ALA A 226 1.75 18.84 -14.08
N ALA A 227 1.89 19.92 -14.85
CA ALA A 227 1.87 19.90 -16.31
C ALA A 227 3.16 20.50 -16.90
N ALA A 228 3.90 19.71 -17.68
CA ALA A 228 5.05 20.13 -18.47
C ALA A 228 4.63 20.53 -19.89
N LEU A 229 4.68 21.84 -20.17
CA LEU A 229 4.22 22.47 -21.41
C LEU A 229 5.36 22.58 -22.44
N ASP A 230 5.03 22.62 -23.73
CA ASP A 230 6.02 22.68 -24.82
C ASP A 230 6.91 23.92 -24.80
N ASP A 231 6.44 25.01 -24.20
CA ASP A 231 7.16 26.28 -24.07
C ASP A 231 8.19 26.29 -22.93
N GLY A 232 8.44 25.15 -22.28
CA GLY A 232 9.39 25.03 -21.16
C GLY A 232 8.79 25.39 -19.81
N ARG A 233 7.48 25.60 -19.70
CA ARG A 233 6.82 25.82 -18.41
C ARG A 233 6.41 24.52 -17.72
N ILE A 234 6.56 24.48 -16.40
CA ILE A 234 5.87 23.54 -15.52
C ILE A 234 4.82 24.33 -14.75
N VAL A 235 3.56 23.96 -14.88
CA VAL A 235 2.45 24.52 -14.10
C VAL A 235 2.02 23.50 -13.05
N VAL A 236 2.02 23.90 -11.79
CA VAL A 236 1.66 23.07 -10.65
C VAL A 236 0.43 23.64 -9.95
N ARG A 237 -0.54 22.77 -9.66
CA ARG A 237 -1.64 23.04 -8.74
C ARG A 237 -1.51 22.09 -7.54
N ALA A 238 -1.49 22.66 -6.35
CA ALA A 238 -1.25 21.93 -5.11
C ALA A 238 -2.37 22.21 -4.11
N GLU A 239 -3.07 21.16 -3.67
CA GLU A 239 -4.17 21.21 -2.71
C GLU A 239 -3.87 20.29 -1.52
N ASN A 240 -3.97 20.83 -0.30
CA ASN A 240 -3.55 20.15 0.94
C ASN A 240 -2.08 19.67 0.93
N VAL A 241 -1.22 20.35 0.18
CA VAL A 241 0.23 20.09 0.07
C VAL A 241 0.99 21.19 0.80
N ALA A 242 1.87 20.79 1.72
CA ALA A 242 2.79 21.69 2.43
C ALA A 242 4.15 21.81 1.73
N ALA A 243 4.59 20.74 1.06
CA ALA A 243 5.82 20.74 0.27
C ALA A 243 5.79 19.68 -0.83
N TYR A 244 6.47 19.93 -1.94
CA TYR A 244 6.59 18.98 -3.03
C TYR A 244 7.93 19.12 -3.76
N SER A 245 8.33 18.06 -4.44
CA SER A 245 9.53 17.99 -5.26
C SER A 245 9.19 17.70 -6.71
N LEU A 246 9.91 18.34 -7.63
CA LEU A 246 9.92 18.02 -9.05
C LEU A 246 11.27 17.43 -9.43
N LEU A 247 11.29 16.20 -9.97
CA LEU A 247 12.49 15.52 -10.45
C LEU A 247 12.72 15.90 -11.92
N LEU A 248 13.42 17.02 -12.15
CA LEU A 248 13.49 17.63 -13.49
C LEU A 248 14.27 16.80 -14.52
N ASP A 249 15.12 15.88 -14.09
CA ASP A 249 15.76 14.87 -14.94
C ASP A 249 14.76 13.86 -15.51
N GLU A 250 13.67 13.58 -14.80
CA GLU A 250 12.59 12.68 -15.24
C GLU A 250 11.50 13.37 -16.09
N THR A 251 11.65 14.68 -16.37
CA THR A 251 10.69 15.45 -17.20
C THR A 251 10.91 15.25 -18.71
N PRO A 252 9.92 15.59 -19.57
CA PRO A 252 10.06 15.47 -21.02
C PRO A 252 10.95 16.56 -21.67
N PHE A 253 11.54 17.47 -20.90
CA PHE A 253 12.35 18.57 -21.43
C PHE A 253 13.70 18.11 -21.99
N LEU A 254 14.25 18.88 -22.92
CA LEU A 254 15.57 18.63 -23.50
C LEU A 254 16.69 19.18 -22.61
N PRO A 255 17.91 18.59 -22.62
CA PRO A 255 19.07 19.18 -21.97
C PRO A 255 19.32 20.63 -22.44
N GLY A 256 19.54 21.55 -21.50
CA GLY A 256 19.78 22.97 -21.79
C GLY A 256 18.52 23.81 -22.09
N GLN A 257 17.33 23.20 -22.13
CA GLN A 257 16.07 23.94 -22.23
C GLN A 257 15.84 24.77 -20.95
N LYS A 258 15.47 26.04 -21.11
CA LYS A 258 15.04 26.87 -19.98
C LYS A 258 13.70 26.34 -19.45
N ILE A 259 13.65 26.06 -18.14
CA ILE A 259 12.47 25.58 -17.43
C ILE A 259 11.98 26.70 -16.50
N ARG A 260 10.69 27.03 -16.60
CA ARG A 260 10.01 28.00 -15.73
C ARG A 260 8.93 27.28 -14.92
N ILE A 261 8.97 27.39 -13.60
CA ILE A 261 8.10 26.62 -12.72
C ILE A 261 7.14 27.57 -12.02
N GLU A 262 5.85 27.35 -12.24
CA GLU A 262 4.75 28.11 -11.67
C GLU A 262 3.92 27.19 -10.76
N SER A 263 3.61 27.64 -9.54
CA SER A 263 2.82 26.90 -8.57
C SER A 263 1.71 27.78 -8.03
N ASN A 264 0.46 27.31 -8.16
CA ASN A 264 -0.73 28.09 -7.78
C ASN A 264 -0.65 29.53 -8.33
N GLU A 265 -0.39 29.65 -9.64
CA GLU A 265 -0.27 30.93 -10.38
C GLU A 265 0.92 31.82 -9.98
N THR A 266 1.81 31.36 -9.10
CA THR A 266 2.99 32.08 -8.65
C THR A 266 4.26 31.51 -9.28
N LEU A 267 5.14 32.37 -9.81
CA LEU A 267 6.46 31.95 -10.28
C LEU A 267 7.33 31.51 -9.10
N MET A 268 7.74 30.25 -9.10
CA MET A 268 8.54 29.67 -8.02
C MET A 268 10.04 29.64 -8.34
N ALA A 269 10.38 29.29 -9.58
CA ALA A 269 11.77 29.16 -10.01
C ALA A 269 11.92 29.26 -11.54
N GLU A 270 13.13 29.64 -11.98
CA GLU A 270 13.60 29.47 -13.34
C GLU A 270 14.97 28.78 -13.30
N THR A 271 15.18 27.79 -14.17
CA THR A 271 16.43 27.03 -14.21
C THR A 271 16.72 26.51 -15.62
N VAL A 272 17.98 26.16 -15.88
CA VAL A 272 18.40 25.34 -17.02
C VAL A 272 18.92 23.97 -16.58
N GLU A 273 19.13 23.80 -15.27
CA GLU A 273 19.57 22.56 -14.67
C GLU A 273 18.39 21.60 -14.50
N ARG A 274 18.54 20.37 -14.99
CA ARG A 274 17.57 19.29 -14.82
C ARG A 274 17.86 18.48 -13.56
N LYS A 275 17.93 19.15 -12.41
CA LYS A 275 18.07 18.51 -11.10
C LYS A 275 16.75 18.59 -10.34
N SER A 276 16.57 17.71 -9.37
CA SER A 276 15.42 17.79 -8.49
C SER A 276 15.37 19.12 -7.73
N ILE A 277 14.20 19.74 -7.69
CA ILE A 277 13.94 20.98 -6.93
C ILE A 277 12.77 20.72 -5.98
N ALA A 278 12.95 21.08 -4.71
CA ALA A 278 11.93 21.04 -3.68
C ALA A 278 11.33 22.43 -3.46
N PHE A 279 10.02 22.49 -3.25
CA PHE A 279 9.26 23.69 -2.98
C PHE A 279 8.53 23.55 -1.65
N GLU A 280 8.72 24.54 -0.77
CA GLU A 280 8.06 24.64 0.53
C GLU A 280 6.91 25.66 0.40
N LEU A 281 5.66 25.19 0.47
CA LEU A 281 4.46 26.04 0.39
C LEU A 281 4.02 26.55 1.77
N SER A 282 4.40 25.85 2.83
CA SER A 282 4.27 26.29 4.21
C SER A 282 5.57 26.04 4.98
N PRO A 283 5.86 26.77 6.07
CA PRO A 283 7.06 26.51 6.86
C PRO A 283 7.10 25.07 7.40
N ALA A 284 8.28 24.44 7.35
CA ALA A 284 8.49 23.17 8.01
C ALA A 284 8.41 23.35 9.54
N PRO A 285 7.59 22.55 10.25
CA PRO A 285 7.53 22.62 11.70
C PRO A 285 8.88 22.20 12.31
N GLN A 286 9.26 22.84 13.40
CA GLN A 286 10.46 22.50 14.15
C GLN A 286 10.18 21.27 15.03
N GLY A 287 11.01 20.23 14.94
CA GLY A 287 10.86 19.03 15.74
C GLY A 287 11.92 17.99 15.41
N ALA A 288 12.30 17.17 16.39
CA ALA A 288 13.32 16.14 16.23
C ALA A 288 12.83 14.92 15.43
N MET A 289 11.50 14.65 15.43
CA MET A 289 10.87 13.55 14.73
C MET A 289 9.79 14.11 13.80
N ARG A 290 9.88 13.77 12.51
CA ARG A 290 8.93 14.23 11.48
C ARG A 290 8.37 13.04 10.71
N LYS A 291 7.16 13.20 10.21
CA LYS A 291 6.59 12.30 9.22
C LYS A 291 7.45 12.33 7.96
N SER A 292 7.77 11.16 7.42
CA SER A 292 8.64 11.02 6.25
C SER A 292 8.20 9.84 5.40
N GLN A 293 8.85 9.65 4.24
CA GLN A 293 8.67 8.45 3.44
C GLN A 293 9.00 7.20 4.29
N GLY A 294 8.05 6.25 4.32
CA GLY A 294 8.12 5.05 5.15
C GLY A 294 7.74 5.24 6.63
N LEU A 295 7.62 6.48 7.12
CA LEU A 295 7.27 6.84 8.50
C LEU A 295 6.31 8.03 8.54
N SER A 296 5.19 7.94 7.84
CA SER A 296 4.17 8.99 7.81
C SER A 296 2.86 8.63 8.50
N GLY A 297 2.70 7.38 8.92
CA GLY A 297 1.36 6.79 9.02
C GLY A 297 0.68 6.77 7.62
N PRO A 298 -0.62 6.46 7.53
CA PRO A 298 -1.53 6.17 8.63
C PRO A 298 -1.32 4.77 9.21
N ILE A 299 -2.22 4.31 10.08
CA ILE A 299 -2.09 3.03 10.81
C ILE A 299 -1.77 1.82 9.92
N THR A 300 -2.23 1.84 8.67
CA THR A 300 -1.96 0.80 7.67
C THR A 300 -0.48 0.59 7.39
N GLU A 301 0.37 1.63 7.53
CA GLU A 301 1.81 1.51 7.25
C GLU A 301 2.53 0.54 8.19
N ALA A 302 2.04 0.36 9.43
CA ALA A 302 2.59 -0.62 10.35
C ALA A 302 2.33 -2.08 9.92
N PHE A 303 1.33 -2.30 9.05
CA PHE A 303 0.91 -3.62 8.57
C PHE A 303 1.61 -4.03 7.26
N HIS A 304 2.59 -3.27 6.80
CA HIS A 304 3.47 -3.65 5.70
C HIS A 304 4.85 -4.06 6.23
N GLY A 305 5.63 -4.74 5.39
CA GLY A 305 6.97 -5.20 5.76
C GLY A 305 6.93 -6.26 6.86
N ALA A 306 8.07 -6.48 7.51
CA ALA A 306 8.20 -7.45 8.59
C ALA A 306 7.41 -7.04 9.83
N GLN A 307 6.71 -8.00 10.43
CA GLN A 307 5.84 -7.78 11.58
C GLN A 307 6.18 -8.73 12.72
N LEU A 308 6.01 -8.24 13.95
CA LEU A 308 6.12 -9.04 15.16
C LEU A 308 5.04 -8.63 16.15
N TYR A 309 4.21 -9.59 16.55
CA TYR A 309 3.15 -9.37 17.54
C TYR A 309 3.68 -9.72 18.92
N VAL A 310 3.51 -8.82 19.89
CA VAL A 310 4.15 -8.92 21.20
C VAL A 310 3.13 -8.69 22.30
N TYR A 311 2.94 -9.69 23.17
CA TYR A 311 2.06 -9.58 24.32
C TYR A 311 2.84 -9.26 25.60
N GLY A 312 2.24 -8.43 26.44
CA GLY A 312 2.79 -8.07 27.74
C GLY A 312 2.75 -9.23 28.75
N THR A 313 3.81 -9.37 29.56
CA THR A 313 3.90 -10.43 30.59
C THR A 313 4.00 -9.90 32.01
N ALA A 314 4.09 -8.58 32.21
CA ALA A 314 4.36 -7.97 33.53
C ALA A 314 3.15 -8.04 34.48
N ASN A 315 1.93 -8.17 33.96
CA ASN A 315 0.72 -8.40 34.76
C ASN A 315 0.21 -9.84 34.55
N PRO A 316 0.48 -10.77 35.48
CA PRO A 316 0.08 -12.18 35.36
C PRO A 316 -1.43 -12.38 35.23
N ALA A 317 -2.26 -11.49 35.79
CA ALA A 317 -3.71 -11.63 35.76
C ALA A 317 -4.31 -11.51 34.34
N ILE A 318 -3.60 -10.84 33.43
CA ILE A 318 -4.06 -10.61 32.05
C ILE A 318 -3.10 -11.17 30.99
N ALA A 319 -1.95 -11.72 31.38
CA ALA A 319 -0.91 -12.15 30.44
C ALA A 319 -1.40 -13.22 29.43
N ASP A 320 -2.15 -14.22 29.91
CA ASP A 320 -2.70 -15.26 29.03
C ASP A 320 -3.76 -14.70 28.07
N MET A 321 -4.60 -13.79 28.54
CA MET A 321 -5.57 -13.09 27.69
C MET A 321 -4.87 -12.25 26.60
N LEU A 322 -3.82 -11.49 26.95
CA LEU A 322 -3.03 -10.72 25.98
C LEU A 322 -2.33 -11.63 24.97
N ARG A 323 -1.82 -12.80 25.41
CA ARG A 323 -1.26 -13.81 24.52
C ARG A 323 -2.31 -14.31 23.52
N HIS A 324 -3.51 -14.64 23.98
CA HIS A 324 -4.61 -15.06 23.11
C HIS A 324 -5.03 -13.95 22.13
N ALA A 325 -5.11 -12.71 22.58
CA ALA A 325 -5.41 -11.55 21.74
C ALA A 325 -4.37 -11.38 20.62
N ALA A 326 -3.08 -11.46 20.94
CA ALA A 326 -2.00 -11.37 19.96
C ALA A 326 -2.04 -12.51 18.94
N LEU A 327 -2.23 -13.76 19.40
CA LEU A 327 -2.38 -14.95 18.55
C LEU A 327 -3.62 -14.91 17.65
N GLN A 328 -4.69 -14.23 18.09
CA GLN A 328 -5.86 -14.01 17.27
C GLN A 328 -5.61 -12.91 16.24
N ALA A 329 -5.08 -11.77 16.67
CA ALA A 329 -4.89 -10.58 15.83
C ALA A 329 -3.87 -10.81 14.69
N CYS A 330 -2.88 -11.68 14.91
CA CYS A 330 -1.90 -12.03 13.88
C CYS A 330 -2.49 -12.90 12.74
N ARG A 331 -3.70 -13.43 12.91
CA ARG A 331 -4.40 -14.24 11.91
C ARG A 331 -5.35 -13.38 11.10
N TRP A 332 -4.90 -12.92 9.94
CA TRP A 332 -5.73 -12.09 9.08
C TRP A 332 -6.71 -12.97 8.29
N PRO A 333 -8.03 -12.76 8.42
CA PRO A 333 -9.01 -13.56 7.70
C PRO A 333 -8.77 -13.52 6.19
N GLY A 334 -8.68 -14.70 5.57
CA GLY A 334 -8.41 -14.85 4.14
C GLY A 334 -6.92 -14.83 3.77
N PHE A 335 -5.99 -14.61 4.70
CA PHE A 335 -4.56 -14.64 4.41
C PHE A 335 -3.86 -15.76 5.20
N ASP A 336 -2.98 -16.51 4.53
CA ASP A 336 -2.11 -17.53 5.13
C ASP A 336 -0.76 -16.88 5.48
N LEU A 337 -0.80 -15.90 6.38
CA LEU A 337 0.38 -15.24 6.92
C LEU A 337 0.76 -15.89 8.26
N ARG A 338 2.05 -16.21 8.41
CA ARG A 338 2.57 -16.82 9.64
C ARG A 338 3.36 -15.81 10.46
N ILE A 339 2.70 -14.72 10.83
CA ILE A 339 3.32 -13.63 11.59
C ILE A 339 3.75 -14.15 12.97
N PRO A 340 5.01 -13.94 13.40
CA PRO A 340 5.49 -14.41 14.69
C PRO A 340 4.81 -13.68 15.85
N VAL A 341 4.59 -14.42 16.94
CA VAL A 341 4.09 -13.89 18.22
C VAL A 341 5.10 -14.22 19.31
N LYS A 342 5.53 -13.22 20.08
CA LYS A 342 6.50 -13.35 21.18
C LYS A 342 5.97 -12.75 22.47
N ALA A 343 6.41 -13.28 23.61
CA ALA A 343 6.31 -12.53 24.86
C ALA A 343 7.21 -11.31 24.80
N ASP A 344 6.85 -10.23 25.49
CA ASP A 344 7.71 -9.04 25.60
C ASP A 344 9.14 -9.34 26.11
N ARG A 345 9.39 -10.46 26.81
CA ARG A 345 10.72 -10.95 27.25
C ARG A 345 11.58 -11.56 26.18
N GLU A 346 10.95 -12.04 25.15
CA GLU A 346 11.62 -12.81 24.11
C GLU A 346 12.01 -11.89 22.94
N VAL A 347 11.64 -10.61 23.01
CA VAL A 347 11.97 -9.60 22.01
C VAL A 347 13.42 -9.15 22.21
N GLY A 348 14.25 -9.42 21.21
CA GLY A 348 15.65 -8.99 21.16
C GLY A 348 15.87 -7.76 20.28
N GLU A 349 17.13 -7.33 20.17
CA GLU A 349 17.52 -6.18 19.34
C GLU A 349 17.22 -6.40 17.85
N ASP A 350 17.45 -7.60 17.33
CA ASP A 350 17.16 -7.95 15.93
C ASP A 350 15.67 -7.83 15.60
N ASP A 351 14.80 -8.17 16.55
CA ASP A 351 13.35 -8.01 16.38
C ASP A 351 12.98 -6.53 16.23
N ILE A 352 13.54 -5.67 17.08
CA ILE A 352 13.32 -4.21 17.08
C ILE A 352 13.92 -3.56 15.81
N ALA A 353 15.05 -4.08 15.32
CA ALA A 353 15.71 -3.59 14.11
C ALA A 353 14.93 -3.93 12.83
N GLU A 354 14.40 -5.15 12.75
CA GLU A 354 13.89 -5.71 11.50
C GLU A 354 12.38 -5.56 11.32
N ALA A 355 11.58 -5.48 12.39
CA ALA A 355 10.12 -5.55 12.30
C ALA A 355 9.40 -4.30 12.83
N ASN A 356 8.20 -4.06 12.28
CA ASN A 356 7.17 -3.26 12.93
C ASN A 356 6.58 -4.07 14.10
N LEU A 357 6.46 -3.43 15.26
CA LEU A 357 6.04 -4.10 16.49
C LEU A 357 4.56 -3.85 16.77
N HIS A 358 3.79 -4.91 16.96
CA HIS A 358 2.38 -4.85 17.33
C HIS A 358 2.24 -5.21 18.82
N LEU A 359 2.11 -4.20 19.68
CA LEU A 359 2.23 -4.34 21.13
C LEU A 359 0.87 -4.38 21.82
N PHE A 360 0.61 -5.46 22.55
CA PHE A 360 -0.63 -5.69 23.28
C PHE A 360 -0.43 -5.41 24.77
N GLY A 361 -1.37 -4.65 25.33
CA GLY A 361 -1.38 -4.21 26.73
C GLY A 361 -0.96 -2.75 26.90
N GLY A 362 -1.08 -2.21 28.11
CA GLY A 362 -0.55 -0.90 28.49
C GLY A 362 0.88 -0.97 29.06
N PRO A 363 1.51 0.17 29.39
CA PRO A 363 2.88 0.22 29.95
C PRO A 363 3.07 -0.61 31.22
N ALA A 364 2.03 -0.77 32.05
CA ALA A 364 2.09 -1.61 33.24
C ALA A 364 2.12 -3.13 32.95
N ALA A 365 1.67 -3.54 31.75
CA ALA A 365 1.57 -4.95 31.36
C ALA A 365 2.65 -5.37 30.34
N ASN A 366 3.12 -4.46 29.50
CA ASN A 366 4.08 -4.72 28.44
C ASN A 366 5.37 -3.90 28.65
N ARG A 367 6.49 -4.60 28.87
CA ARG A 367 7.77 -3.96 29.20
C ARG A 367 8.26 -3.00 28.12
N LEU A 368 7.98 -3.28 26.85
CA LEU A 368 8.48 -2.49 25.73
C LEU A 368 7.78 -1.14 25.75
N LEU A 369 6.46 -1.15 25.97
CA LEU A 369 5.68 0.07 26.17
C LEU A 369 6.13 0.85 27.41
N ALA A 370 6.55 0.18 28.48
CA ALA A 370 7.11 0.84 29.67
C ALA A 370 8.42 1.62 29.38
N GLN A 371 9.18 1.19 28.37
CA GLN A 371 10.44 1.83 27.97
C GLN A 371 10.25 2.93 26.91
N MET A 372 9.12 2.89 26.19
CA MET A 372 8.83 3.79 25.09
C MET A 372 8.21 5.11 25.58
N ARG A 373 8.72 6.23 25.07
CA ARG A 373 8.14 7.56 25.29
C ARG A 373 7.48 8.06 24.02
N PHE A 374 6.22 8.44 24.14
CA PHE A 374 5.39 8.97 23.05
C PHE A 374 5.20 10.47 23.26
N SER A 375 4.85 11.18 22.19
CA SER A 375 4.54 12.62 22.22
C SER A 375 3.25 12.96 22.98
N PHE A 376 2.37 11.98 23.17
CA PHE A 376 1.11 12.11 23.88
C PHE A 376 1.03 11.14 25.05
N SER A 377 0.22 11.48 26.05
CA SER A 377 -0.04 10.60 27.19
C SER A 377 -1.06 9.52 26.83
N TYR A 378 -0.79 8.29 27.26
CA TYR A 378 -1.76 7.21 27.25
C TYR A 378 -1.47 6.28 28.42
N GLY A 379 -2.44 5.44 28.77
CA GLY A 379 -2.27 4.48 29.84
C GLY A 379 -3.44 3.51 29.91
N MET A 380 -3.26 2.46 30.70
CA MET A 380 -4.28 1.45 30.95
C MET A 380 -4.32 1.20 32.44
N ASP A 381 -5.51 1.37 33.02
CA ASP A 381 -5.82 1.04 34.41
C ASP A 381 -6.84 -0.11 34.43
N GLU A 382 -7.24 -0.56 35.62
CA GLU A 382 -8.29 -1.55 35.74
C GLU A 382 -9.62 -1.02 35.16
N GLY A 383 -10.20 -1.77 34.21
CA GLY A 383 -11.47 -1.44 33.57
C GLY A 383 -11.48 -0.19 32.69
N CYS A 384 -10.33 0.44 32.41
CA CYS A 384 -10.28 1.60 31.52
C CYS A 384 -8.92 1.84 30.87
N PHE A 385 -8.90 2.60 29.78
CA PHE A 385 -7.67 3.19 29.25
C PHE A 385 -7.83 4.70 29.06
N ARG A 386 -6.71 5.40 28.96
CA ARG A 386 -6.67 6.84 28.71
C ARG A 386 -5.90 7.12 27.43
N ILE A 387 -6.40 8.06 26.64
CA ILE A 387 -5.73 8.66 25.48
C ILE A 387 -5.78 10.17 25.67
N ALA A 388 -4.62 10.81 25.73
CA ALA A 388 -4.47 12.21 26.13
C ALA A 388 -5.23 12.50 27.45
N ASP A 389 -6.16 13.44 27.42
CA ASP A 389 -6.99 13.87 28.54
C ASP A 389 -8.29 13.05 28.71
N LYS A 390 -8.60 12.15 27.77
CA LYS A 390 -9.84 11.37 27.77
C LYS A 390 -9.67 9.99 28.40
N ARG A 391 -10.68 9.58 29.18
CA ARG A 391 -10.79 8.26 29.80
C ARG A 391 -11.90 7.45 29.13
N TYR A 392 -11.60 6.21 28.77
CA TYR A 392 -12.51 5.27 28.12
C TYR A 392 -12.76 4.10 29.07
N GLY A 393 -13.95 4.09 29.68
CA GLY A 393 -14.32 3.17 30.77
C GLY A 393 -15.48 2.23 30.46
N ASP A 394 -16.27 2.48 29.41
CA ASP A 394 -17.35 1.54 29.06
C ASP A 394 -16.73 0.19 28.70
N PRO A 395 -17.29 -0.93 29.19
CA PRO A 395 -16.97 -2.25 28.66
C PRO A 395 -17.08 -2.21 27.13
N ASP A 396 -16.18 -2.90 26.43
CA ASP A 396 -16.16 -2.95 24.96
C ASP A 396 -15.46 -1.79 24.24
N HIS A 397 -14.88 -0.82 24.96
CA HIS A 397 -13.97 0.12 24.32
C HIS A 397 -12.66 -0.56 23.90
N VAL A 398 -12.26 -0.28 22.67
CA VAL A 398 -11.00 -0.71 22.08
C VAL A 398 -10.32 0.47 21.41
N CYS A 399 -8.99 0.51 21.46
CA CYS A 399 -8.19 1.55 20.87
C CYS A 399 -6.98 0.95 20.15
N GLN A 400 -6.63 1.56 19.02
CA GLN A 400 -5.42 1.25 18.29
C GLN A 400 -4.76 2.55 17.82
N PHE A 401 -3.44 2.61 17.92
CA PHE A 401 -2.68 3.72 17.34
C PHE A 401 -1.33 3.27 16.79
N VAL A 402 -0.80 4.03 15.84
CA VAL A 402 0.54 3.85 15.27
C VAL A 402 1.48 4.99 15.67
N PHE A 403 2.76 4.68 15.87
CA PHE A 403 3.80 5.67 16.15
C PHE A 403 5.16 5.19 15.61
N PRO A 404 6.12 6.07 15.29
CA PRO A 404 7.50 5.66 15.06
C PRO A 404 8.05 5.00 16.32
N ASN A 405 8.61 3.80 16.21
CA ASN A 405 9.10 3.04 17.34
C ASN A 405 10.21 3.83 18.07
N PRO A 406 10.01 4.25 19.35
CA PRO A 406 11.03 5.04 20.07
C PRO A 406 12.35 4.28 20.29
N LEU A 407 12.34 2.95 20.21
CA LEU A 407 13.55 2.11 20.28
C LEU A 407 14.23 1.94 18.91
N ASN A 408 13.52 2.23 17.82
CA ASN A 408 14.07 2.26 16.46
C ASN A 408 13.23 3.20 15.57
N PRO A 409 13.62 4.49 15.45
CA PRO A 409 12.87 5.49 14.70
C PRO A 409 12.82 5.27 13.18
N LYS A 410 13.22 4.09 12.66
CA LYS A 410 13.04 3.64 11.27
C LYS A 410 11.88 2.65 11.09
N ARG A 411 11.22 2.26 12.19
CA ARG A 411 10.15 1.26 12.23
C ARG A 411 8.91 1.81 12.94
N TYR A 412 7.79 1.13 12.80
CA TYR A 412 6.58 1.44 13.54
C TYR A 412 6.41 0.60 14.79
N VAL A 413 5.68 1.18 15.74
CA VAL A 413 4.95 0.48 16.77
C VAL A 413 3.46 0.71 16.56
N ALA A 414 2.67 -0.36 16.54
CA ALA A 414 1.21 -0.32 16.60
C ALA A 414 0.78 -0.82 18.00
N VAL A 415 0.05 -0.01 18.74
CA VAL A 415 -0.35 -0.31 20.12
C VAL A 415 -1.82 -0.67 20.17
N TYR A 416 -2.13 -1.71 20.94
CA TYR A 416 -3.47 -2.29 21.07
C TYR A 416 -3.91 -2.19 22.53
N LEU A 417 -5.04 -1.51 22.76
CA LEU A 417 -5.62 -1.30 24.08
C LEU A 417 -7.07 -1.76 24.09
N ALA A 418 -7.45 -2.45 25.15
CA ALA A 418 -8.84 -2.78 25.47
C ALA A 418 -9.03 -2.81 26.98
N ASN A 419 -10.25 -2.56 27.44
CA ASN A 419 -10.58 -2.51 28.86
C ASN A 419 -11.43 -3.71 29.35
N SER A 420 -11.73 -4.67 28.48
CA SER A 420 -12.47 -5.89 28.78
C SER A 420 -11.91 -7.10 28.03
N GLU A 421 -12.25 -8.31 28.49
CA GLU A 421 -11.91 -9.56 27.79
C GLU A 421 -12.48 -9.59 26.37
N SER A 422 -13.76 -9.19 26.21
CA SER A 422 -14.41 -9.07 24.90
C SER A 422 -13.67 -8.13 23.96
N GLY A 423 -13.20 -6.99 24.46
CA GLY A 423 -12.43 -6.02 23.68
C GLY A 423 -11.08 -6.58 23.22
N TRP A 424 -10.36 -7.33 24.08
CA TRP A 424 -9.12 -7.99 23.67
C TRP A 424 -9.35 -9.03 22.57
N MET A 425 -10.50 -9.69 22.58
CA MET A 425 -10.92 -10.66 21.57
C MET A 425 -11.53 -10.01 20.32
N TYR A 426 -11.41 -8.69 20.15
CA TYR A 426 -11.82 -8.02 18.92
C TYR A 426 -11.08 -8.57 17.69
N ARG A 427 -11.79 -8.73 16.55
CA ARG A 427 -11.25 -9.31 15.30
C ARG A 427 -11.01 -8.31 14.18
N GLY A 428 -11.35 -7.05 14.38
CA GLY A 428 -11.16 -5.96 13.41
C GLY A 428 -9.89 -5.13 13.65
N TRP A 429 -8.93 -5.68 14.40
CA TRP A 429 -7.59 -5.10 14.61
C TRP A 429 -6.78 -4.87 13.33
N TYR A 430 -7.07 -5.64 12.28
CA TYR A 430 -6.45 -5.51 10.97
C TYR A 430 -7.27 -4.57 10.07
N PRO A 431 -6.65 -3.52 9.48
CA PRO A 431 -7.33 -2.62 8.57
C PRO A 431 -7.90 -3.35 7.35
N ARG A 432 -9.06 -2.89 6.86
CA ARG A 432 -9.81 -3.48 5.76
C ARG A 432 -9.91 -2.50 4.58
N PRO A 433 -9.89 -2.99 3.33
CA PRO A 433 -9.87 -2.13 2.15
C PRO A 433 -11.16 -1.30 1.94
N ASN A 434 -12.26 -1.64 2.62
CA ASN A 434 -13.54 -0.93 2.52
C ASN A 434 -13.71 0.20 3.56
N GLN A 435 -12.70 0.46 4.40
CA GLN A 435 -12.79 1.51 5.40
C GLN A 435 -12.64 2.90 4.76
N PRO A 436 -13.29 3.92 5.33
CA PRO A 436 -13.20 5.28 4.80
C PRO A 436 -11.77 5.81 4.92
N ARG A 437 -11.27 6.37 3.81
CA ARG A 437 -9.98 7.04 3.70
C ARG A 437 -10.12 8.55 4.01
N PRO A 438 -9.05 9.26 4.42
CA PRO A 438 -7.75 8.72 4.85
C PRO A 438 -7.87 7.80 6.06
N PHE A 439 -7.02 6.77 6.15
CA PHE A 439 -6.92 6.01 7.39
C PHE A 439 -6.42 6.89 8.54
N PRO A 440 -6.91 6.69 9.78
CA PRO A 440 -6.40 7.42 10.94
C PRO A 440 -5.05 6.88 11.41
N ASP A 441 -4.33 7.68 12.20
CA ASP A 441 -3.16 7.20 12.96
C ASP A 441 -3.59 6.60 14.31
N LEU A 442 -4.72 7.06 14.85
CA LEU A 442 -5.32 6.60 16.11
C LEU A 442 -6.82 6.49 15.93
N TRP A 443 -7.41 5.40 16.41
CA TRP A 443 -8.86 5.26 16.45
C TRP A 443 -9.33 4.59 17.73
N ILE A 444 -10.58 4.88 18.07
CA ILE A 444 -11.31 4.30 19.19
C ILE A 444 -12.65 3.81 18.66
N ALA A 445 -13.04 2.62 19.09
CA ALA A 445 -14.31 2.01 18.74
C ALA A 445 -14.92 1.35 19.97
N LYS A 446 -16.22 1.07 19.89
CA LYS A 446 -16.95 0.28 20.87
C LYS A 446 -17.44 -1.00 20.22
N THR A 447 -17.13 -2.16 20.79
CA THR A 447 -17.44 -3.44 20.15
C THR A 447 -18.94 -3.79 20.19
N ASP A 448 -19.71 -3.27 21.14
CA ASP A 448 -21.17 -3.49 21.21
C ASP A 448 -21.98 -2.71 20.14
N GLU A 449 -21.48 -1.56 19.69
CA GLU A 449 -22.09 -0.72 18.63
C GLU A 449 -22.17 -1.45 17.27
N ASN A 450 -21.47 -2.57 17.14
CA ASN A 450 -21.59 -3.44 15.99
C ASN A 450 -21.77 -4.90 16.45
N PRO A 451 -22.99 -5.44 16.49
CA PRO A 451 -23.24 -6.82 16.93
C PRO A 451 -22.61 -7.87 16.01
N GLN A 452 -22.10 -7.48 14.83
CA GLN A 452 -21.35 -8.36 13.93
C GLN A 452 -19.84 -8.30 14.13
N ILE A 453 -19.33 -7.48 15.06
CA ILE A 453 -17.90 -7.16 15.16
C ILE A 453 -17.00 -8.35 15.51
N LEU A 454 -17.59 -9.42 16.07
CA LEU A 454 -16.92 -10.70 16.34
C LEU A 454 -16.91 -11.64 15.11
N LYS A 455 -17.66 -11.32 14.05
CA LYS A 455 -17.60 -12.04 12.76
C LYS A 455 -16.33 -11.66 12.01
N ASN A 456 -15.87 -12.58 11.17
CA ASN A 456 -14.77 -12.29 10.26
C ASN A 456 -15.18 -11.21 9.26
N ASP A 457 -14.22 -10.40 8.82
CA ASP A 457 -14.39 -9.36 7.79
C ASP A 457 -15.28 -8.15 8.15
N VAL A 458 -15.50 -7.90 9.44
CA VAL A 458 -16.20 -6.70 9.91
C VAL A 458 -15.21 -5.61 10.32
N SER A 459 -15.33 -4.43 9.71
CA SER A 459 -14.52 -3.26 10.01
C SER A 459 -14.92 -2.61 11.35
N PRO A 460 -14.00 -1.93 12.07
CA PRO A 460 -14.37 -1.11 13.21
C PRO A 460 -15.36 -0.02 12.80
N VAL A 461 -16.35 0.19 13.67
CA VAL A 461 -17.17 1.41 13.66
C VAL A 461 -16.45 2.39 14.55
N TYR A 462 -15.78 3.36 13.93
CA TYR A 462 -14.99 4.34 14.66
C TYR A 462 -15.92 5.29 15.42
N GLN A 463 -15.77 5.31 16.75
CA GLN A 463 -16.33 6.36 17.59
C GLN A 463 -15.47 7.63 17.50
N GLU A 464 -14.14 7.46 17.42
CA GLU A 464 -13.18 8.55 17.28
C GLU A 464 -12.07 8.17 16.29
N LYS A 465 -11.68 9.12 15.44
CA LYS A 465 -10.52 9.03 14.54
C LYS A 465 -9.63 10.24 14.78
N ARG A 466 -8.33 10.02 14.87
CA ARG A 466 -7.32 11.08 14.97
C ARG A 466 -6.11 10.82 14.09
N TRP A 467 -5.44 11.91 13.76
CA TRP A 467 -4.21 11.95 12.98
C TRP A 467 -3.18 12.72 13.80
N PHE A 468 -1.93 12.28 13.72
CA PHE A 468 -0.83 13.09 14.21
C PHE A 468 -0.46 14.13 13.16
N ASP A 469 -0.02 15.31 13.63
CA ASP A 469 0.62 16.28 12.75
C ASP A 469 1.96 15.76 12.22
N GLU A 470 2.63 16.61 11.43
CA GLU A 470 3.90 16.28 10.84
C GLU A 470 4.99 15.98 11.88
N THR A 471 4.92 16.54 13.09
CA THR A 471 5.88 16.30 14.18
C THR A 471 5.43 15.19 15.14
N TRP A 472 4.48 14.38 14.71
CA TRP A 472 3.89 13.29 15.48
C TRP A 472 3.17 13.76 16.76
N GLN A 473 2.67 14.99 16.82
CA GLN A 473 1.83 15.47 17.92
C GLN A 473 0.36 15.20 17.65
N LEU A 474 -0.40 14.85 18.69
CA LEU A 474 -1.84 14.61 18.55
C LEU A 474 -2.55 15.96 18.41
N VAL A 475 -3.34 16.11 17.34
CA VAL A 475 -4.07 17.35 17.02
C VAL A 475 -5.56 17.25 17.35
#